data_AF-H1YXM4-F1
#
_entry.id   AF-H1YXM4-F1
#
_cell.length_a   1.000
_cell.length_b   1.000
_cell.length_c   1.000
_cell.angle_alpha   90.00
_cell.angle_beta   90.00
_cell.angle_gamma   90.00
#
_symmetry.space_group_name_H-M   'P 1'
#
loop_
_entity.id
_entity.type
_entity.pdbx_description
1 polymer ?
#
loop_
_entity_poly.entity_id
_entity_poly.type
_entity_poly.pdbx_seq_one_letter_code
_entity_poly.pdbx_strand_id
1 'polypeptide(L)'
;MVGIITYGAYIPRFRIKTEEIARVWGANGKEIAAGLGVMEKSVPDLDEDTITISVSAARNALLKRDVNPDDIGAVYVGSESHPYAVKPTAVTVGEAIGATPVMTAADYEFACKAGTAGIQTCMGLVKSGMIKCGLAIGTDIAQGAPGDALEYTAAAGGAAFFIGNDDVIAEINHTCSFTTDTPDFWRREGQAYPRHGGRFSGEPAYFKHIQGAAKMMLEHMGTKPSDYDYAVFHQPNAKFPRSVAAMLGFTSEQIKPGLAVPTLGNTYSGAVPVGLSATLDVAKPGDKIFVTSYGSGAGSDAFDITVTDAIETEIDRKASPSVADMLNDKVYLDYAQYAKHKGKIVMQK
;
A
#
# COMPACT_ATOMS: atom_id res chain seq x y z
N MET A 1 -13.72 -14.43 -15.23
CA MET A 1 -13.57 -13.44 -14.15
C MET A 1 -12.28 -13.73 -13.44
N VAL A 2 -11.43 -12.72 -13.22
CA VAL A 2 -10.25 -12.82 -12.35
C VAL A 2 -10.25 -11.58 -11.48
N GLY A 3 -9.98 -11.75 -10.19
CA GLY A 3 -9.97 -10.61 -9.28
C GLY A 3 -9.61 -11.02 -7.88
N ILE A 4 -9.94 -10.15 -6.94
CA ILE A 4 -9.68 -10.34 -5.52
C ILE A 4 -10.72 -11.34 -4.98
N ILE A 5 -10.27 -12.36 -4.26
CA ILE A 5 -11.13 -13.35 -3.60
C ILE A 5 -11.21 -13.14 -2.08
N THR A 6 -10.17 -12.57 -1.48
CA THR A 6 -10.13 -12.05 -0.11
C THR A 6 -8.97 -11.06 0.04
N TYR A 7 -9.02 -10.24 1.09
CA TYR A 7 -8.03 -9.21 1.37
C TYR A 7 -7.86 -8.98 2.87
N GLY A 8 -6.69 -8.51 3.28
CA GLY A 8 -6.40 -8.18 4.67
C GLY A 8 -5.35 -7.09 4.76
N ALA A 9 -5.47 -6.22 5.75
CA ALA A 9 -4.48 -5.18 6.02
C ALA A 9 -3.87 -5.39 7.40
N TYR A 10 -2.71 -4.78 7.61
CA TYR A 10 -2.10 -4.66 8.92
C TYR A 10 -1.44 -3.30 9.10
N ILE A 11 -1.70 -2.68 10.24
CA ILE A 11 -1.10 -1.41 10.65
C ILE A 11 -0.62 -1.59 12.09
N PRO A 12 0.67 -1.34 12.37
CA PRO A 12 1.20 -1.34 13.74
C PRO A 12 0.38 -0.46 14.68
N ARG A 13 0.46 -0.69 16.00
CA ARG A 13 -0.31 0.10 16.98
C ARG A 13 0.35 1.42 17.34
N PHE A 14 1.68 1.54 17.25
CA PHE A 14 2.35 2.77 17.66
C PHE A 14 2.19 3.91 16.66
N ARG A 15 2.03 5.13 17.17
CA ARG A 15 1.92 6.37 16.39
C ARG A 15 2.86 7.42 16.93
N ILE A 16 3.38 8.27 16.05
CA ILE A 16 4.01 9.54 16.43
C ILE A 16 3.28 10.69 15.76
N LYS A 17 2.98 11.74 16.52
CA LYS A 17 2.36 12.96 16.00
C LYS A 17 3.38 13.79 15.22
N THR A 18 2.92 14.46 14.17
CA THR A 18 3.73 15.43 13.40
C THR A 18 4.33 16.49 14.32
N GLU A 19 3.58 16.95 15.32
CA GLU A 19 4.03 17.94 16.30
C GLU A 19 5.21 17.46 17.16
N GLU A 20 5.29 16.16 17.50
CA GLU A 20 6.41 15.61 18.29
C GLU A 20 7.71 15.61 17.50
N ILE A 21 7.66 15.29 16.20
CA ILE A 21 8.83 15.36 15.31
C ILE A 21 9.26 16.82 15.15
N ALA A 22 8.31 17.72 14.90
CA ALA A 22 8.59 19.14 14.69
C ALA A 22 9.20 19.80 15.93
N ARG A 23 8.76 19.41 17.13
CA ARG A 23 9.29 19.89 18.40
C ARG A 23 10.79 19.64 18.54
N VAL A 24 11.27 18.47 18.13
CA VAL A 24 12.70 18.11 18.22
C VAL A 24 13.55 18.89 17.22
N TRP A 25 13.00 19.20 16.05
CA TRP A 25 13.69 19.97 15.00
C TRP A 25 13.48 21.49 15.08
N GLY A 26 12.82 21.99 16.13
CA GLY A 26 12.56 23.41 16.31
C GLY A 26 11.62 24.03 15.26
N ALA A 27 10.73 23.23 14.67
CA ALA A 27 9.80 23.66 13.63
C ALA A 27 8.35 23.79 14.17
N ASN A 28 7.50 24.50 13.42
CA ASN A 28 6.08 24.63 13.77
C ASN A 28 5.28 23.40 13.32
N GLY A 29 4.96 22.52 14.27
CA GLY A 29 4.25 21.27 14.01
C GLY A 29 2.87 21.45 13.39
N LYS A 30 2.12 22.51 13.74
CA LYS A 30 0.79 22.76 13.18
C LYS A 30 0.87 23.17 11.71
N GLU A 31 1.84 24.00 11.35
CA GLU A 31 2.08 24.42 9.97
C GLU A 31 2.53 23.24 9.11
N ILE A 32 3.40 22.36 9.62
CA ILE A 32 3.82 21.15 8.92
C ILE A 32 2.65 20.19 8.74
N ALA A 33 1.86 19.95 9.80
CA ALA A 33 0.71 19.06 9.76
C ALA A 33 -0.34 19.55 8.74
N ALA A 34 -0.66 20.85 8.72
CA ALA A 34 -1.54 21.44 7.71
C ALA A 34 -0.90 21.44 6.32
N GLY A 35 0.42 21.66 6.25
CA GLY A 35 1.21 21.72 5.03
C GLY A 35 1.30 20.37 4.30
N LEU A 36 1.34 19.26 5.02
CA LEU A 36 1.33 17.90 4.46
C LEU A 36 -0.07 17.27 4.47
N GLY A 37 -0.95 17.77 5.33
CA GLY A 37 -2.21 17.14 5.69
C GLY A 37 -2.01 15.80 6.42
N VAL A 38 -0.90 15.67 7.16
CA VAL A 38 -0.53 14.47 7.93
C VAL A 38 -0.41 14.87 9.39
N MET A 39 -1.27 14.31 10.24
CA MET A 39 -1.37 14.63 11.66
C MET A 39 -0.49 13.73 12.52
N GLU A 40 -0.36 12.48 12.08
CA GLU A 40 0.38 11.43 12.74
C GLU A 40 0.74 10.35 11.71
N LYS A 41 1.68 9.48 12.09
CA LYS A 41 2.06 8.32 11.29
C LYS A 41 2.27 7.10 12.15
N SER A 42 2.15 5.92 11.57
CA SER A 42 2.46 4.66 12.24
C SER A 42 3.96 4.45 12.43
N VAL A 43 4.27 3.72 13.50
CA VAL A 43 5.61 3.29 13.89
C VAL A 43 5.51 1.79 14.20
N PRO A 44 6.37 0.94 13.63
CA PRO A 44 6.42 -0.47 14.03
C PRO A 44 6.98 -0.59 15.45
N ASP A 45 6.55 -1.60 16.21
CA ASP A 45 7.23 -2.04 17.44
C ASP A 45 8.65 -2.56 17.12
N LEU A 46 9.44 -2.80 18.16
CA LEU A 46 10.81 -3.28 18.11
C LEU A 46 10.93 -4.70 17.50
N ASP A 47 9.85 -5.48 17.53
CA ASP A 47 9.75 -6.83 16.99
C ASP A 47 8.88 -6.92 15.71
N GLU A 48 8.50 -5.77 15.15
CA GLU A 48 7.75 -5.68 13.91
C GLU A 48 8.64 -5.30 12.72
N ASP A 49 8.60 -6.11 11.67
CA ASP A 49 9.29 -5.88 10.42
C ASP A 49 8.36 -6.07 9.20
N THR A 50 8.90 -5.89 7.99
CA THR A 50 8.16 -6.10 6.74
C THR A 50 7.63 -7.54 6.60
N ILE A 51 8.32 -8.55 7.16
CA ILE A 51 7.83 -9.94 7.18
C ILE A 51 6.63 -10.04 8.10
N THR A 52 6.72 -9.55 9.35
CA THR A 52 5.63 -9.70 10.33
C THR A 52 4.37 -8.94 9.90
N ILE A 53 4.52 -7.76 9.29
CA ILE A 53 3.41 -6.99 8.70
C ILE A 53 2.79 -7.77 7.54
N SER A 54 3.60 -8.35 6.64
CA SER A 54 3.11 -9.17 5.52
C SER A 54 2.32 -10.39 5.99
N VAL A 55 2.87 -11.13 6.97
CA VAL A 55 2.24 -12.32 7.55
C VAL A 55 0.93 -11.95 8.23
N SER A 56 0.89 -10.85 8.99
CA SER A 56 -0.32 -10.39 9.68
C SER A 56 -1.40 -9.98 8.69
N ALA A 57 -1.05 -9.26 7.63
CA ALA A 57 -1.99 -8.88 6.57
C ALA A 57 -2.55 -10.11 5.83
N ALA A 58 -1.70 -11.08 5.49
CA ALA A 58 -2.12 -12.32 4.84
C ALA A 58 -3.03 -13.16 5.74
N ARG A 59 -2.69 -13.30 7.02
CA ARG A 59 -3.54 -14.00 8.00
C ARG A 59 -4.87 -13.31 8.21
N ASN A 60 -4.91 -11.98 8.25
CA ASN A 60 -6.17 -11.24 8.32
C ASN A 60 -7.06 -11.52 7.10
N ALA A 61 -6.48 -11.67 5.91
CA ALA A 61 -7.24 -12.07 4.71
C ALA A 61 -7.80 -13.49 4.83
N LEU A 62 -7.01 -14.43 5.36
CA LEU A 62 -7.41 -15.83 5.59
C LEU A 62 -8.44 -15.98 6.72
N LEU A 63 -8.48 -15.06 7.69
CA LEU A 63 -9.56 -15.03 8.69
C LEU A 63 -10.90 -14.67 8.06
N LYS A 64 -10.92 -13.80 7.04
CA LYS A 64 -12.15 -13.40 6.33
C LYS A 64 -12.68 -14.50 5.41
N ARG A 65 -11.81 -15.36 4.88
CA ARG A 65 -12.17 -16.45 3.98
C ARG A 65 -11.19 -17.60 4.11
N ASP A 66 -11.72 -18.80 4.27
CA ASP A 66 -10.92 -20.01 4.22
C ASP A 66 -10.43 -20.24 2.78
N VAL A 67 -9.11 -20.17 2.59
CA VAL A 67 -8.45 -20.47 1.32
C VAL A 67 -7.54 -21.65 1.60
N ASN A 68 -7.75 -22.75 0.89
CA ASN A 68 -6.89 -23.92 1.01
C ASN A 68 -5.44 -23.51 0.67
N PRO A 69 -4.47 -23.67 1.60
CA PRO A 69 -3.09 -23.28 1.33
C PRO A 69 -2.48 -23.97 0.10
N ASP A 70 -2.90 -25.20 -0.21
CA ASP A 70 -2.45 -25.95 -1.40
C ASP A 70 -2.88 -25.30 -2.72
N ASP A 71 -3.90 -24.43 -2.71
CA ASP A 71 -4.36 -23.70 -3.90
C ASP A 71 -3.54 -22.43 -4.18
N ILE A 72 -2.68 -22.01 -3.23
CA ILE A 72 -1.85 -20.81 -3.33
C ILE A 72 -0.58 -21.14 -4.12
N GLY A 73 -0.64 -20.98 -5.44
CA GLY A 73 0.48 -21.29 -6.33
C GLY A 73 1.55 -20.19 -6.43
N ALA A 74 1.31 -19.00 -5.89
CA ALA A 74 2.29 -17.90 -5.92
C ALA A 74 2.20 -16.99 -4.69
N VAL A 75 3.34 -16.52 -4.18
CA VAL A 75 3.44 -15.48 -3.14
C VAL A 75 4.40 -14.38 -3.59
N TYR A 76 3.90 -13.16 -3.71
CA TYR A 76 4.68 -11.99 -4.11
C TYR A 76 4.58 -10.87 -3.08
N VAL A 77 5.73 -10.38 -2.62
CA VAL A 77 5.81 -9.29 -1.63
C VAL A 77 6.53 -8.11 -2.25
N GLY A 78 5.82 -7.01 -2.44
CA GLY A 78 6.37 -5.73 -2.87
C GLY A 78 6.75 -4.85 -1.70
N SER A 79 8.02 -4.47 -1.62
CA SER A 79 8.57 -3.59 -0.57
C SER A 79 9.84 -2.89 -1.05
N GLU A 80 10.25 -1.83 -0.34
CA GLU A 80 11.61 -1.26 -0.41
C GLU A 80 12.37 -1.38 0.93
N SER A 81 11.78 -2.15 1.85
CA SER A 81 12.28 -2.38 3.21
C SER A 81 12.28 -3.87 3.55
N HIS A 82 12.59 -4.73 2.58
CA HIS A 82 12.84 -6.16 2.82
C HIS A 82 13.90 -6.34 3.92
N PRO A 83 13.68 -7.18 4.95
CA PRO A 83 14.59 -7.26 6.09
C PRO A 83 15.97 -7.83 5.74
N TYR A 84 16.04 -8.61 4.66
CA TYR A 84 17.28 -9.18 4.14
C TYR A 84 17.56 -8.61 2.75
N ALA A 85 18.81 -8.24 2.49
CA ALA A 85 19.25 -7.87 1.14
C ALA A 85 19.22 -9.08 0.17
N VAL A 86 19.50 -10.30 0.66
CA VAL A 86 19.60 -11.53 -0.15
C VAL A 86 18.94 -12.71 0.56
N LYS A 87 17.66 -12.57 0.92
CA LYS A 87 16.76 -13.68 1.31
C LYS A 87 15.31 -13.21 1.15
N PRO A 88 14.47 -13.87 0.33
CA PRO A 88 13.13 -13.37 0.07
C PRO A 88 12.24 -13.35 1.31
N THR A 89 11.46 -12.29 1.41
CA THR A 89 10.35 -12.08 2.33
C THR A 89 9.23 -13.05 1.98
N ALA A 90 8.92 -13.17 0.69
CA ALA A 90 7.85 -14.01 0.16
C ALA A 90 7.94 -15.50 0.58
N VAL A 91 9.15 -16.07 0.62
CA VAL A 91 9.30 -17.47 1.07
C VAL A 91 8.99 -17.63 2.56
N THR A 92 9.29 -16.61 3.37
CA THR A 92 8.97 -16.63 4.81
C THR A 92 7.46 -16.47 5.03
N VAL A 93 6.82 -15.62 4.23
CA VAL A 93 5.36 -15.44 4.26
C VAL A 93 4.64 -16.73 3.85
N GLY A 94 5.06 -17.36 2.75
CA GLY A 94 4.42 -18.58 2.28
C GLY A 94 4.54 -19.74 3.27
N GLU A 95 5.70 -19.91 3.92
CA GLU A 95 5.84 -20.83 5.06
C GLU A 95 4.87 -20.47 6.21
N ALA A 96 4.81 -19.20 6.59
CA ALA A 96 4.01 -18.75 7.74
C ALA A 96 2.49 -18.89 7.56
N ILE A 97 2.01 -19.03 6.33
CA ILE A 97 0.60 -19.28 5.98
C ILE A 97 0.34 -20.70 5.46
N GLY A 98 1.37 -21.56 5.40
CA GLY A 98 1.24 -22.95 4.97
C GLY A 98 1.13 -23.17 3.46
N ALA A 99 1.46 -22.19 2.62
CA ALA A 99 1.41 -22.32 1.15
C ALA A 99 2.58 -23.17 0.57
N THR A 100 3.58 -23.49 1.37
CA THR A 100 4.72 -24.32 0.96
C THR A 100 4.37 -25.80 0.93
N PRO A 101 5.05 -26.60 0.09
CA PRO A 101 6.22 -26.26 -0.72
C PRO A 101 5.91 -25.95 -2.21
N VAL A 102 4.66 -26.10 -2.66
CA VAL A 102 4.32 -26.08 -4.10
C VAL A 102 3.81 -24.70 -4.53
N MET A 103 4.70 -23.71 -4.52
CA MET A 103 4.40 -22.34 -4.93
C MET A 103 5.63 -21.68 -5.57
N THR A 104 5.41 -20.71 -6.47
CA THR A 104 6.47 -19.75 -6.84
C THR A 104 6.48 -18.57 -5.86
N ALA A 105 7.63 -17.95 -5.64
CA ALA A 105 7.74 -16.81 -4.76
C ALA A 105 8.80 -15.82 -5.25
N ALA A 106 8.53 -14.52 -5.06
CA ALA A 106 9.49 -13.46 -5.35
C ALA A 106 9.20 -12.20 -4.52
N ASP A 107 10.28 -11.49 -4.20
CA ASP A 107 10.21 -10.13 -3.66
C ASP A 107 10.24 -9.14 -4.84
N TYR A 108 9.37 -8.14 -4.81
CA TYR A 108 9.25 -7.11 -5.84
C TYR A 108 9.83 -5.79 -5.33
N GLU A 109 10.66 -5.17 -6.16
CA GLU A 109 11.18 -3.83 -5.91
C GLU A 109 10.84 -2.91 -7.09
N PHE A 110 10.00 -1.91 -6.82
CA PHE A 110 9.77 -0.75 -7.70
C PHE A 110 9.19 0.37 -6.84
N ALA A 111 10.00 0.87 -5.89
CA ALA A 111 9.58 1.86 -4.90
C ALA A 111 8.15 1.56 -4.39
N CYS A 112 7.32 2.59 -4.21
CA CYS A 112 5.95 2.46 -3.73
C CYS A 112 4.95 1.74 -4.68
N LYS A 113 5.34 1.36 -5.90
CA LYS A 113 4.51 0.61 -6.87
C LYS A 113 4.65 -0.91 -6.69
N ALA A 114 5.66 -1.38 -5.95
CA ALA A 114 6.01 -2.79 -5.89
C ALA A 114 4.83 -3.72 -5.53
N GLY A 115 3.97 -3.30 -4.60
CA GLY A 115 2.78 -4.07 -4.21
C GLY A 115 1.78 -4.28 -5.35
N THR A 116 1.54 -3.26 -6.19
CA THR A 116 0.62 -3.39 -7.33
C THR A 116 1.20 -4.20 -8.49
N ALA A 117 2.53 -4.22 -8.64
CA ALA A 117 3.19 -5.13 -9.59
C ALA A 117 2.97 -6.61 -9.21
N GLY A 118 2.95 -6.92 -7.92
CA GLY A 118 2.55 -8.24 -7.41
C GLY A 118 1.12 -8.62 -7.81
N ILE A 119 0.16 -7.68 -7.69
CA ILE A 119 -1.24 -7.89 -8.09
C ILE A 119 -1.34 -8.21 -9.58
N GLN A 120 -0.69 -7.42 -10.45
CA GLN A 120 -0.68 -7.67 -11.90
C GLN A 120 -0.09 -9.03 -12.24
N THR A 121 0.98 -9.44 -11.55
CA THR A 121 1.62 -10.74 -11.78
C THR A 121 0.69 -11.89 -11.38
N CYS A 122 0.08 -11.83 -10.19
CA CYS A 122 -0.90 -12.84 -9.76
C CYS A 122 -2.08 -12.91 -10.73
N MET A 123 -2.59 -11.77 -11.20
CA MET A 123 -3.67 -11.71 -12.19
C MET A 123 -3.28 -12.44 -13.49
N GLY A 124 -2.06 -12.24 -13.99
CA GLY A 124 -1.56 -12.93 -15.18
C GLY A 124 -1.44 -14.45 -15.00
N LEU A 125 -0.92 -14.91 -13.85
CA LEU A 125 -0.77 -16.33 -13.56
C LEU A 125 -2.11 -17.05 -13.39
N VAL A 126 -3.07 -16.42 -12.71
CA VAL A 126 -4.44 -16.97 -12.56
C VAL A 126 -5.15 -16.97 -13.91
N LYS A 127 -5.09 -15.88 -14.68
CA LYS A 127 -5.79 -15.77 -15.98
C LYS A 127 -5.25 -16.75 -17.03
N SER A 128 -3.97 -17.09 -16.96
CA SER A 128 -3.34 -18.10 -17.84
C SER A 128 -3.61 -19.54 -17.41
N GLY A 129 -4.17 -19.76 -16.21
CA GLY A 129 -4.41 -21.09 -15.65
C GLY A 129 -3.16 -21.77 -15.08
N MET A 130 -2.07 -21.04 -14.89
CA MET A 130 -0.84 -21.58 -14.28
C MET A 130 -0.99 -21.86 -12.78
N ILE A 131 -1.81 -21.07 -12.09
CA ILE A 131 -2.13 -21.23 -10.67
C ILE A 131 -3.63 -20.99 -10.46
N LYS A 132 -4.20 -21.54 -9.38
CA LYS A 132 -5.59 -21.28 -8.99
C LYS A 132 -5.73 -19.97 -8.21
N CYS A 133 -4.83 -19.75 -7.25
CA CYS A 133 -4.77 -18.53 -6.45
C CYS A 133 -3.33 -18.02 -6.31
N GLY A 134 -3.14 -16.70 -6.28
CA GLY A 134 -1.88 -16.06 -5.97
C GLY A 134 -2.04 -14.96 -4.92
N LEU A 135 -1.08 -14.87 -4.00
CA LEU A 135 -1.02 -13.86 -2.95
C LEU A 135 -0.10 -12.70 -3.36
N ALA A 136 -0.65 -11.50 -3.45
CA ALA A 136 0.09 -10.26 -3.68
C ALA A 136 0.04 -9.37 -2.43
N ILE A 137 1.20 -8.95 -1.94
CA ILE A 137 1.33 -8.12 -0.74
C ILE A 137 2.09 -6.85 -1.11
N GLY A 138 1.58 -5.69 -0.67
CA GLY A 138 2.36 -4.45 -0.63
C GLY A 138 2.54 -4.00 0.80
N THR A 139 3.78 -3.82 1.22
CA THR A 139 4.11 -3.45 2.60
C THR A 139 5.44 -2.70 2.68
N ASP A 140 5.56 -1.83 3.67
CA ASP A 140 6.84 -1.24 4.00
C ASP A 140 6.92 -0.81 5.46
N ILE A 141 8.16 -0.74 5.92
CA ILE A 141 8.61 0.11 7.03
C ILE A 141 9.46 1.23 6.41
N ALA A 142 8.78 2.27 5.95
CA ALA A 142 9.41 3.37 5.22
C ALA A 142 10.50 4.06 6.05
N GLN A 143 11.57 4.50 5.39
CA GLN A 143 12.69 5.20 6.02
C GLN A 143 12.67 6.70 5.69
N GLY A 144 12.45 7.54 6.70
CA GLY A 144 12.63 8.99 6.61
C GLY A 144 13.87 9.43 7.39
N ALA A 145 14.79 10.14 6.73
CA ALA A 145 16.01 10.66 7.35
C ALA A 145 15.65 11.62 8.50
N PRO A 146 16.32 11.54 9.67
CA PRO A 146 16.16 12.51 10.74
C PRO A 146 16.34 13.96 10.23
N GLY A 147 15.35 14.81 10.46
CA GLY A 147 15.37 16.22 10.05
C GLY A 147 14.93 16.49 8.61
N ASP A 148 14.65 15.46 7.82
CA ASP A 148 14.09 15.57 6.48
C ASP A 148 12.55 15.61 6.49
N ALA A 149 11.93 16.20 5.46
CA ALA A 149 10.48 16.26 5.33
C ALA A 149 9.81 14.87 5.27
N LEU A 150 10.50 13.85 4.75
CA LEU A 150 10.00 12.48 4.73
C LEU A 150 9.86 11.89 6.13
N GLU A 151 10.55 12.43 7.14
CA GLU A 151 10.39 11.96 8.52
C GLU A 151 8.95 12.14 9.02
N TYR A 152 8.22 13.13 8.53
CA TYR A 152 6.82 13.36 8.95
C TYR A 152 5.83 12.37 8.32
N THR A 153 6.19 11.71 7.23
CA THR A 153 5.27 10.83 6.49
C THR A 153 5.69 9.37 6.46
N ALA A 154 6.99 9.03 6.50
CA ALA A 154 7.48 7.66 6.38
C ALA A 154 6.96 6.75 7.52
N ALA A 155 6.02 5.86 7.19
CA ALA A 155 5.23 5.06 8.12
C ALA A 155 5.46 3.55 7.93
N ALA A 156 4.72 2.73 8.68
CA ALA A 156 4.74 1.28 8.57
C ALA A 156 3.34 0.67 8.38
N GLY A 157 3.22 -0.32 7.52
CA GLY A 157 1.96 -1.04 7.29
C GLY A 157 1.94 -1.76 5.95
N GLY A 158 0.87 -2.49 5.69
CA GLY A 158 0.71 -3.23 4.44
C GLY A 158 -0.66 -3.86 4.29
N ALA A 159 -0.91 -4.36 3.08
CA ALA A 159 -2.09 -5.18 2.81
C ALA A 159 -1.78 -6.30 1.82
N ALA A 160 -2.55 -7.36 1.96
CA ALA A 160 -2.48 -8.62 1.23
C ALA A 160 -3.77 -8.82 0.43
N PHE A 161 -3.63 -9.24 -0.82
CA PHE A 161 -4.72 -9.58 -1.72
C PHE A 161 -4.51 -10.97 -2.28
N PHE A 162 -5.49 -11.84 -2.07
CA PHE A 162 -5.56 -13.12 -2.75
C PHE A 162 -6.27 -12.90 -4.07
N ILE A 163 -5.59 -13.20 -5.16
CA ILE A 163 -6.10 -13.07 -6.53
C ILE A 163 -6.47 -14.47 -7.02
N GLY A 164 -7.68 -14.62 -7.55
CA GLY A 164 -8.23 -15.90 -8.00
C GLY A 164 -9.33 -15.70 -9.04
N ASN A 165 -9.98 -16.80 -9.42
CA ASN A 165 -11.08 -16.84 -10.37
C ASN A 165 -12.35 -17.51 -9.80
N ASP A 166 -12.34 -17.83 -8.51
CA ASP A 166 -13.39 -18.55 -7.80
C ASP A 166 -14.01 -17.63 -6.73
N ASP A 167 -15.32 -17.40 -6.80
CA ASP A 167 -16.06 -16.52 -5.89
C ASP A 167 -15.36 -15.16 -5.68
N VAL A 168 -15.07 -14.49 -6.80
CA VAL A 168 -14.33 -13.22 -6.83
C VAL A 168 -15.18 -12.12 -6.21
N ILE A 169 -14.74 -11.53 -5.09
CA ILE A 169 -15.43 -10.43 -4.38
C ILE A 169 -15.30 -9.09 -5.10
N ALA A 170 -14.23 -8.92 -5.89
CA ALA A 170 -13.99 -7.73 -6.66
C ALA A 170 -13.23 -8.10 -7.94
N GLU A 171 -13.92 -8.04 -9.08
CA GLU A 171 -13.37 -8.33 -10.40
C GLU A 171 -12.39 -7.22 -10.81
N ILE A 172 -11.21 -7.60 -11.29
CA ILE A 172 -10.27 -6.66 -11.92
C ILE A 172 -10.56 -6.68 -13.42
N ASN A 173 -11.33 -5.68 -13.88
CA ASN A 173 -11.79 -5.59 -15.26
C ASN A 173 -10.61 -5.35 -16.22
N HIS A 174 -9.70 -4.46 -15.82
CA HIS A 174 -8.51 -4.15 -16.59
C HIS A 174 -7.38 -3.59 -15.70
N THR A 175 -6.15 -3.71 -16.18
CA THR A 175 -4.98 -3.01 -15.61
C THR A 175 -4.05 -2.52 -16.72
N CYS A 176 -3.45 -1.35 -16.54
CA CYS A 176 -2.43 -0.82 -17.43
C CYS A 176 -1.35 -0.08 -16.63
N SER A 177 -0.16 0.09 -17.22
CA SER A 177 0.97 0.72 -16.55
C SER A 177 1.60 1.82 -17.41
N PHE A 178 1.95 2.94 -16.79
CA PHE A 178 2.67 4.05 -17.42
C PHE A 178 4.03 4.21 -16.72
N THR A 179 5.13 3.96 -17.44
CA THR A 179 6.48 3.86 -16.85
C THR A 179 7.53 4.61 -17.68
N THR A 180 8.43 5.35 -17.03
CA THR A 180 9.59 5.99 -17.65
C THR A 180 10.80 5.93 -16.71
N ASP A 181 12.00 6.24 -17.20
CA ASP A 181 13.16 6.49 -16.33
C ASP A 181 13.11 7.95 -15.84
N THR A 182 12.81 8.15 -14.55
CA THR A 182 12.70 9.46 -13.90
C THR A 182 13.39 9.42 -12.53
N PRO A 183 14.53 10.12 -12.34
CA PRO A 183 15.31 10.04 -11.11
C PRO A 183 14.78 10.98 -10.02
N ASP A 184 13.56 10.75 -9.54
CA ASP A 184 12.89 11.61 -8.56
C ASP A 184 13.14 11.23 -7.10
N PHE A 185 13.27 9.93 -6.80
CA PHE A 185 13.59 9.39 -5.49
C PHE A 185 14.31 8.05 -5.64
N TRP A 186 15.36 7.84 -4.85
CA TRP A 186 16.16 6.62 -4.90
C TRP A 186 16.92 6.39 -3.59
N ARG A 187 17.31 5.13 -3.33
CA ARG A 187 18.27 4.78 -2.27
C ARG A 187 19.40 3.96 -2.89
N ARG A 188 20.64 4.38 -2.67
CA ARG A 188 21.83 3.63 -3.10
C ARG A 188 22.14 2.55 -2.07
N GLU A 189 22.70 1.43 -2.54
CA GLU A 189 23.22 0.38 -1.68
C GLU A 189 24.17 0.94 -0.61
N GLY A 190 24.07 0.43 0.63
CA GLY A 190 24.82 0.90 1.80
C GLY A 190 24.37 2.24 2.38
N GLN A 191 23.38 2.94 1.80
CA GLN A 191 22.81 4.17 2.40
C GLN A 191 21.60 3.83 3.27
N ALA A 192 21.57 4.37 4.49
CA ALA A 192 20.46 4.15 5.43
C ALA A 192 19.15 4.84 5.01
N TYR A 193 19.25 5.96 4.30
CA TYR A 193 18.11 6.80 3.91
C TYR A 193 18.13 7.12 2.42
N PRO A 194 16.95 7.30 1.79
CA PRO A 194 16.84 7.69 0.40
C PRO A 194 17.27 9.15 0.17
N ARG A 195 17.45 9.49 -1.10
CA ARG A 195 17.56 10.88 -1.61
C ARG A 195 16.41 11.16 -2.57
N HIS A 196 16.11 12.45 -2.74
CA HIS A 196 15.04 12.88 -3.64
C HIS A 196 15.33 14.21 -4.32
N GLY A 197 14.70 14.42 -5.48
CA GLY A 197 14.72 15.69 -6.24
C GLY A 197 13.81 16.79 -5.67
N GLY A 198 13.21 16.59 -4.50
CA GLY A 198 12.35 17.59 -3.84
C GLY A 198 11.12 17.90 -4.69
N ARG A 199 10.96 19.15 -5.16
CA ARG A 199 9.83 19.53 -6.03
C ARG A 199 9.75 18.70 -7.32
N PHE A 200 10.87 18.14 -7.79
CA PHE A 200 10.90 17.27 -8.97
C PHE A 200 10.10 15.96 -8.79
N SER A 201 9.88 15.50 -7.55
CA SER A 201 9.00 14.33 -7.31
C SER A 201 7.50 14.66 -7.45
N GLY A 202 7.13 15.94 -7.58
CA GLY A 202 5.77 16.41 -7.81
C GLY A 202 5.34 16.28 -9.27
N GLU A 203 5.29 17.40 -9.99
CA GLU A 203 4.73 17.47 -11.36
C GLU A 203 5.44 16.56 -12.37
N PRO A 204 6.79 16.56 -12.47
CA PRO A 204 7.50 15.77 -13.48
C PRO A 204 7.43 14.26 -13.25
N ALA A 205 7.14 13.84 -12.01
CA ALA A 205 7.18 12.45 -11.60
C ALA A 205 5.79 11.98 -11.15
N TYR A 206 5.39 12.17 -9.90
CA TYR A 206 4.10 11.69 -9.36
C TYR A 206 2.89 12.07 -10.24
N PHE A 207 2.69 13.37 -10.54
CA PHE A 207 1.49 13.80 -11.27
C PHE A 207 1.52 13.37 -12.74
N LYS A 208 2.69 13.38 -13.39
CA LYS A 208 2.86 12.88 -14.77
C LYS A 208 2.43 11.42 -14.88
N HIS A 209 2.95 10.56 -14.00
CA HIS A 209 2.75 9.11 -14.13
C HIS A 209 1.35 8.68 -13.71
N ILE A 210 0.80 9.24 -12.62
CA ILE A 210 -0.58 8.94 -12.23
C ILE A 210 -1.56 9.43 -13.30
N GLN A 211 -1.42 10.67 -13.80
CA GLN A 211 -2.32 11.14 -14.85
C GLN A 211 -2.16 10.35 -16.16
N GLY A 212 -0.93 9.94 -16.50
CA GLY A 212 -0.68 9.11 -17.68
C GLY A 212 -1.41 7.78 -17.59
N ALA A 213 -1.18 7.02 -16.51
CA ALA A 213 -1.85 5.73 -16.29
C ALA A 213 -3.38 5.89 -16.17
N ALA A 214 -3.84 6.92 -15.44
CA ALA A 214 -5.26 7.12 -15.22
C ALA A 214 -6.00 7.47 -16.52
N LYS A 215 -5.45 8.37 -17.34
CA LYS A 215 -6.06 8.74 -18.63
C LYS A 215 -6.07 7.57 -19.60
N MET A 216 -4.97 6.80 -19.67
CA MET A 216 -4.94 5.57 -20.48
C MET A 216 -6.01 4.57 -20.06
N MET A 217 -6.21 4.37 -18.75
CA MET A 217 -7.25 3.47 -18.23
C MET A 217 -8.65 3.96 -18.58
N LEU A 218 -8.97 5.22 -18.28
CA LEU A 218 -10.28 5.81 -18.56
C LEU A 218 -10.62 5.77 -20.06
N GLU A 219 -9.63 6.07 -20.92
CA GLU A 219 -9.79 5.97 -22.37
C GLU A 219 -10.03 4.53 -22.82
N HIS A 220 -9.22 3.57 -22.32
CA HIS A 220 -9.37 2.16 -22.66
C HIS A 220 -10.74 1.59 -22.25
N MET A 221 -11.21 1.96 -21.06
CA MET A 221 -12.49 1.51 -20.53
C MET A 221 -13.68 2.29 -21.10
N GLY A 222 -13.44 3.42 -21.78
CA GLY A 222 -14.51 4.32 -22.25
C GLY A 222 -15.30 4.93 -21.10
N THR A 223 -14.68 5.13 -19.93
CA THR A 223 -15.30 5.63 -18.71
C THR A 223 -14.81 7.04 -18.37
N LYS A 224 -15.54 7.70 -17.48
CA LYS A 224 -15.17 8.98 -16.87
C LYS A 224 -15.10 8.81 -15.34
N PRO A 225 -14.41 9.71 -14.61
CA PRO A 225 -14.31 9.65 -13.15
C PRO A 225 -15.64 9.52 -12.43
N SER A 226 -16.72 10.12 -12.95
CA SER A 226 -18.05 10.05 -12.34
C SER A 226 -18.75 8.69 -12.48
N ASP A 227 -18.18 7.76 -13.26
CA ASP A 227 -18.69 6.39 -13.41
C ASP A 227 -18.16 5.45 -12.33
N TYR A 228 -17.27 5.92 -11.45
CA TYR A 228 -16.71 5.17 -10.33
C TYR A 228 -17.29 5.65 -9.02
N ASP A 229 -17.57 4.75 -8.09
CA ASP A 229 -18.05 5.08 -6.75
C ASP A 229 -16.89 5.48 -5.84
N TYR A 230 -15.72 4.88 -6.05
CA TYR A 230 -14.51 5.17 -5.28
C TYR A 230 -13.27 5.31 -6.14
N ALA A 231 -12.27 6.02 -5.62
CA ALA A 231 -10.95 6.11 -6.22
C ALA A 231 -9.83 6.05 -5.17
N VAL A 232 -8.73 5.36 -5.48
CA VAL A 232 -7.55 5.25 -4.61
C VAL A 232 -6.32 5.65 -5.39
N PHE A 233 -5.61 6.66 -4.90
CA PHE A 233 -4.36 7.13 -5.48
C PHE A 233 -3.21 6.90 -4.49
N HIS A 234 -1.98 6.76 -5.00
CA HIS A 234 -0.81 6.77 -4.12
C HIS A 234 -0.77 8.04 -3.27
N GLN A 235 -0.42 7.91 -1.99
CA GLN A 235 -0.65 8.94 -1.00
C GLN A 235 0.61 9.26 -0.19
N PRO A 236 1.62 9.93 -0.79
CA PRO A 236 2.87 10.25 -0.10
C PRO A 236 2.70 11.33 1.00
N ASN A 237 1.63 12.11 0.86
CA ASN A 237 1.05 13.05 1.81
C ASN A 237 -0.44 13.21 1.43
N ALA A 238 -1.23 13.96 2.19
CA ALA A 238 -2.67 14.07 1.90
C ALA A 238 -2.99 15.05 0.77
N LYS A 239 -2.07 15.95 0.39
CA LYS A 239 -2.29 16.93 -0.67
C LYS A 239 -2.24 16.30 -2.05
N PHE A 240 -1.23 15.48 -2.32
CA PHE A 240 -0.97 14.88 -3.63
C PHE A 240 -2.15 14.03 -4.18
N PRO A 241 -2.72 13.07 -3.43
CA PRO A 241 -3.87 12.30 -3.90
C PRO A 241 -5.12 13.17 -4.09
N ARG A 242 -5.36 14.16 -3.22
CA ARG A 242 -6.47 15.12 -3.38
C ARG A 242 -6.31 15.97 -4.64
N SER A 243 -5.10 16.46 -4.89
CA SER A 243 -4.79 17.28 -6.06
C SER A 243 -4.95 16.49 -7.36
N VAL A 244 -4.40 15.27 -7.44
CA VAL A 244 -4.51 14.48 -8.67
C VAL A 244 -5.93 13.98 -8.90
N ALA A 245 -6.67 13.62 -7.84
CA ALA A 245 -8.09 13.29 -7.93
C ALA A 245 -8.89 14.45 -8.54
N ALA A 246 -8.71 15.66 -8.01
CA ALA A 246 -9.39 16.86 -8.53
C ALA A 246 -8.99 17.18 -9.97
N MET A 247 -7.71 17.06 -10.34
CA MET A 247 -7.24 17.25 -11.72
C MET A 247 -7.87 16.25 -12.71
N LEU A 248 -8.08 15.02 -12.27
CA LEU A 248 -8.70 13.97 -13.07
C LEU A 248 -10.22 14.07 -13.12
N GLY A 249 -10.85 14.75 -12.15
CA GLY A 249 -12.31 14.93 -12.05
C GLY A 249 -12.99 14.05 -11.00
N PHE A 250 -12.23 13.40 -10.12
CA PHE A 250 -12.77 12.69 -8.95
C PHE A 250 -13.06 13.66 -7.80
N THR A 251 -14.11 13.37 -7.03
CA THR A 251 -14.55 14.13 -5.87
C THR A 251 -13.86 13.69 -4.59
N SER A 252 -13.95 14.51 -3.54
CA SER A 252 -13.41 14.17 -2.22
C SER A 252 -14.10 12.95 -1.60
N GLU A 253 -15.40 12.75 -1.85
CA GLU A 253 -16.12 11.60 -1.30
C GLU A 253 -15.68 10.29 -1.95
N GLN A 254 -15.39 10.28 -3.27
CA GLN A 254 -14.88 9.09 -3.95
C GLN A 254 -13.53 8.61 -3.38
N ILE A 255 -12.66 9.53 -2.96
CA ILE A 255 -11.32 9.17 -2.42
C ILE A 255 -11.29 8.99 -0.91
N LYS A 256 -12.34 9.40 -0.20
CA LYS A 256 -12.35 9.48 1.27
C LYS A 256 -12.11 8.13 1.95
N PRO A 257 -12.73 7.00 1.52
CA PRO A 257 -12.47 5.71 2.17
C PRO A 257 -11.01 5.27 2.09
N GLY A 258 -10.36 5.47 0.94
CA GLY A 258 -8.97 5.05 0.71
C GLY A 258 -7.89 6.02 1.20
N LEU A 259 -8.27 7.24 1.64
CA LEU A 259 -7.32 8.28 2.05
C LEU A 259 -6.86 8.11 3.51
N ALA A 260 -5.98 7.15 3.76
CA ALA A 260 -5.46 6.80 5.08
C ALA A 260 -4.27 7.67 5.55
N VAL A 261 -3.50 8.26 4.62
CA VAL A 261 -2.26 9.00 4.92
C VAL A 261 -2.37 10.07 6.00
N PRO A 262 -3.50 10.79 6.22
CA PRO A 262 -3.57 11.80 7.28
C PRO A 262 -3.31 11.26 8.69
N THR A 263 -3.65 10.00 8.96
CA THR A 263 -3.52 9.34 10.27
C THR A 263 -2.68 8.06 10.24
N LEU A 264 -2.26 7.62 9.05
CA LEU A 264 -1.35 6.50 8.85
C LEU A 264 0.07 6.95 8.51
N GLY A 265 0.21 8.04 7.77
CA GLY A 265 1.42 8.33 7.01
C GLY A 265 1.55 7.46 5.75
N ASN A 266 2.68 7.59 5.06
CA ASN A 266 3.00 6.92 3.81
C ASN A 266 3.69 5.58 4.08
N THR A 267 2.96 4.48 3.84
CA THR A 267 3.43 3.10 3.93
C THR A 267 4.00 2.58 2.60
N TYR A 268 4.46 3.48 1.73
CA TYR A 268 5.15 3.18 0.47
C TYR A 268 4.40 2.14 -0.37
N SER A 269 4.95 0.93 -0.54
CA SER A 269 4.34 -0.16 -1.31
C SER A 269 3.00 -0.61 -0.75
N GLY A 270 2.75 -0.37 0.53
CA GLY A 270 1.47 -0.59 1.20
C GLY A 270 0.47 0.56 1.10
N ALA A 271 0.83 1.73 0.58
CA ALA A 271 -0.02 2.93 0.65
C ALA A 271 -1.31 2.81 -0.17
N VAL A 272 -1.22 2.28 -1.39
CA VAL A 272 -2.40 1.97 -2.22
C VAL A 272 -3.09 0.68 -1.76
N PRO A 273 -2.37 -0.42 -1.48
CA PRO A 273 -2.94 -1.62 -0.87
C PRO A 273 -3.81 -1.39 0.38
N VAL A 274 -3.34 -0.58 1.32
CA VAL A 274 -4.12 -0.21 2.52
C VAL A 274 -5.32 0.65 2.15
N GLY A 275 -5.16 1.62 1.24
CA GLY A 275 -6.27 2.43 0.75
C GLY A 275 -7.36 1.60 0.04
N LEU A 276 -6.98 0.63 -0.79
CA LEU A 276 -7.90 -0.28 -1.44
C LEU A 276 -8.62 -1.18 -0.43
N SER A 277 -7.89 -1.67 0.59
CA SER A 277 -8.50 -2.44 1.69
C SER A 277 -9.54 -1.61 2.45
N ALA A 278 -9.24 -0.36 2.77
CA ALA A 278 -10.16 0.55 3.45
C ALA A 278 -11.42 0.86 2.61
N THR A 279 -11.27 0.94 1.28
CA THR A 279 -12.41 1.06 0.36
C THR A 279 -13.26 -0.21 0.35
N LEU A 280 -12.64 -1.40 0.26
CA LEU A 280 -13.36 -2.69 0.28
C LEU A 280 -14.05 -2.98 1.62
N ASP A 281 -13.55 -2.42 2.73
CA ASP A 281 -14.21 -2.54 4.04
C ASP A 281 -15.62 -1.91 4.02
N VAL A 282 -15.87 -0.90 3.17
CA VAL A 282 -17.15 -0.16 3.09
C VAL A 282 -17.92 -0.35 1.78
N ALA A 283 -17.28 -0.88 0.73
CA ALA A 283 -17.88 -1.07 -0.57
C ALA A 283 -19.03 -2.09 -0.55
N LYS A 284 -19.92 -1.97 -1.53
CA LYS A 284 -21.12 -2.78 -1.74
C LYS A 284 -21.10 -3.46 -3.11
N PRO A 285 -21.88 -4.53 -3.31
CA PRO A 285 -22.03 -5.14 -4.62
C PRO A 285 -22.42 -4.11 -5.70
N GLY A 286 -21.72 -4.16 -6.83
CA GLY A 286 -21.89 -3.23 -7.96
C GLY A 286 -21.01 -1.98 -7.90
N ASP A 287 -20.42 -1.63 -6.75
CA ASP A 287 -19.57 -0.45 -6.63
C ASP A 287 -18.33 -0.59 -7.53
N LYS A 288 -17.98 0.50 -8.22
CA LYS A 288 -16.80 0.60 -9.09
C LYS A 288 -15.67 1.34 -8.40
N ILE A 289 -14.48 0.75 -8.39
CA ILE A 289 -13.30 1.30 -7.73
C ILE A 289 -12.21 1.56 -8.78
N PHE A 290 -11.80 2.82 -8.89
CA PHE A 290 -10.65 3.21 -9.67
C PHE A 290 -9.39 3.21 -8.81
N VAL A 291 -8.29 2.60 -9.25
CA VAL A 291 -7.03 2.62 -8.49
C VAL A 291 -5.91 3.11 -9.38
N THR A 292 -5.02 3.96 -8.86
CA THR A 292 -3.75 4.26 -9.52
C THR A 292 -2.61 4.40 -8.51
N SER A 293 -1.64 3.49 -8.58
CA SER A 293 -0.42 3.54 -7.79
C SER A 293 0.65 4.44 -8.41
N TYR A 294 1.71 4.67 -7.66
CA TYR A 294 2.91 5.36 -8.13
C TYR A 294 4.10 4.80 -7.38
N GLY A 295 5.20 4.61 -8.08
CA GLY A 295 6.51 4.32 -7.53
C GLY A 295 7.53 5.18 -8.25
N SER A 296 8.41 5.83 -7.49
CA SER A 296 9.51 6.62 -8.02
C SER A 296 10.50 5.77 -8.84
N GLY A 297 11.21 6.40 -9.77
CA GLY A 297 12.10 5.75 -10.72
C GLY A 297 11.72 5.79 -12.22
N ALA A 298 10.49 5.88 -12.71
CA ALA A 298 9.18 6.00 -12.08
C ALA A 298 8.08 5.29 -12.90
N GLY A 299 7.01 4.85 -12.24
CA GLY A 299 5.88 4.21 -12.90
C GLY A 299 4.59 4.21 -12.07
N SER A 300 3.47 4.00 -12.74
CA SER A 300 2.13 3.90 -12.13
C SER A 300 1.39 2.70 -12.70
N ASP A 301 0.70 1.94 -11.84
CA ASP A 301 -0.28 0.93 -12.26
C ASP A 301 -1.70 1.45 -12.01
N ALA A 302 -2.54 1.42 -13.04
CA ALA A 302 -3.97 1.68 -12.92
C ALA A 302 -4.77 0.39 -12.92
N PHE A 303 -5.88 0.35 -12.18
CA PHE A 303 -6.83 -0.76 -12.14
C PHE A 303 -8.26 -0.23 -12.21
N ASP A 304 -9.08 -0.92 -13.00
CA ASP A 304 -10.52 -0.81 -13.01
C ASP A 304 -11.09 -2.03 -12.30
N ILE A 305 -11.83 -1.82 -11.22
CA ILE A 305 -12.33 -2.89 -10.34
C ILE A 305 -13.84 -2.73 -10.15
N THR A 306 -14.58 -3.84 -10.19
CA THR A 306 -16.01 -3.90 -9.85
C THR A 306 -16.26 -4.87 -8.73
N VAL A 307 -16.91 -4.41 -7.67
CA VAL A 307 -17.29 -5.24 -6.52
C VAL A 307 -18.48 -6.12 -6.90
N THR A 308 -18.43 -7.39 -6.50
CA THR A 308 -19.47 -8.39 -6.82
C THR A 308 -20.33 -8.69 -5.59
N ASP A 309 -21.38 -9.48 -5.76
CA ASP A 309 -22.22 -9.96 -4.65
C ASP A 309 -21.42 -10.81 -3.64
N ALA A 310 -20.34 -11.46 -4.08
CA ALA A 310 -19.51 -12.32 -3.25
C ALA A 310 -18.86 -11.58 -2.07
N ILE A 311 -18.72 -10.25 -2.12
CA ILE A 311 -18.20 -9.47 -0.99
C ILE A 311 -19.10 -9.54 0.25
N GLU A 312 -20.38 -9.90 0.08
CA GLU A 312 -21.35 -10.07 1.16
C GLU A 312 -21.63 -11.54 1.51
N THR A 313 -21.32 -12.49 0.62
CA THR A 313 -21.65 -13.92 0.82
C THR A 313 -20.44 -14.82 1.04
N GLU A 314 -19.27 -14.50 0.47
CA GLU A 314 -18.11 -15.41 0.40
C GLU A 314 -16.95 -15.00 1.32
N ILE A 315 -17.09 -13.87 2.02
CA ILE A 315 -16.14 -13.41 3.04
C ILE A 315 -16.88 -12.89 4.28
N ASP A 316 -16.31 -13.13 5.46
CA ASP A 316 -16.71 -12.44 6.69
C ASP A 316 -15.77 -11.24 6.94
N ARG A 317 -16.17 -10.05 6.47
CA ARG A 317 -15.41 -8.81 6.69
C ARG A 317 -15.12 -8.51 8.16
N LYS A 318 -15.91 -9.05 9.10
CA LYS A 318 -15.77 -8.80 10.56
C LYS A 318 -14.83 -9.79 11.25
N ALA A 319 -14.40 -10.85 10.58
CA ALA A 319 -13.50 -11.86 11.15
C ALA A 319 -12.07 -11.34 11.42
N SER A 320 -11.72 -10.18 10.86
CA SER A 320 -10.49 -9.46 11.20
C SER A 320 -10.76 -7.94 11.24
N PRO A 321 -9.91 -7.15 11.91
CA PRO A 321 -10.08 -5.70 12.01
C PRO A 321 -10.12 -5.00 10.65
N SER A 322 -11.01 -4.02 10.48
CA SER A 322 -10.98 -3.11 9.33
C SER A 322 -9.79 -2.15 9.40
N VAL A 323 -9.48 -1.48 8.29
CA VAL A 323 -8.46 -0.41 8.30
C VAL A 323 -8.84 0.69 9.29
N ALA A 324 -10.12 1.04 9.38
CA ALA A 324 -10.60 2.04 10.34
C ALA A 324 -10.36 1.59 11.80
N ASP A 325 -10.61 0.32 12.12
CA ASP A 325 -10.36 -0.23 13.46
C ASP A 325 -8.87 -0.15 13.82
N MET A 326 -7.99 -0.54 12.90
CA MET A 326 -6.53 -0.50 13.10
C MET A 326 -5.97 0.93 13.19
N LEU A 327 -6.58 1.90 12.50
CA LEU A 327 -6.20 3.32 12.64
C LEU A 327 -6.62 3.90 13.99
N ASN A 328 -7.70 3.38 14.58
CA ASN A 328 -8.22 3.82 15.88
C ASN A 328 -7.55 3.11 17.06
N ASP A 329 -7.07 1.88 16.90
CA ASP A 329 -6.29 1.18 17.92
C ASP A 329 -4.82 1.63 17.93
N LYS A 330 -4.57 2.76 18.59
CA LYS A 330 -3.26 3.42 18.59
C LYS A 330 -2.69 3.75 19.96
N VAL A 331 -1.37 3.67 20.06
CA VAL A 331 -0.57 4.08 21.22
C VAL A 331 0.45 5.14 20.78
N TYR A 332 0.42 6.32 21.39
CA TYR A 332 1.34 7.40 21.02
C TYR A 332 2.72 7.24 21.65
N LEU A 333 3.75 7.49 20.85
CA LEU A 333 5.14 7.60 21.23
C LEU A 333 5.61 9.06 21.17
N ASP A 334 6.53 9.42 22.05
CA ASP A 334 7.37 10.62 21.86
C ASP A 334 8.50 10.37 20.85
N TYR A 335 9.27 11.41 20.52
CA TYR A 335 10.37 11.27 19.56
C TYR A 335 11.51 10.36 20.06
N ALA A 336 11.79 10.30 21.36
CA ALA A 336 12.87 9.46 21.89
C ALA A 336 12.50 7.97 21.77
N GLN A 337 11.27 7.62 22.12
CA GLN A 337 10.72 6.29 21.92
C GLN A 337 10.66 5.94 20.43
N TYR A 338 10.15 6.83 19.57
CA TYR A 338 10.15 6.66 18.12
C TYR A 338 11.55 6.40 17.55
N ALA A 339 12.54 7.21 17.95
CA ALA A 339 13.92 7.07 17.51
C ALA A 339 14.52 5.73 17.94
N LYS A 340 14.18 5.24 19.15
CA LYS A 340 14.53 3.90 19.62
C LYS A 340 13.89 2.80 18.75
N HIS A 341 12.58 2.90 18.49
CA HIS A 341 11.83 1.91 17.69
C HIS A 341 12.36 1.81 16.26
N LYS A 342 12.69 2.95 15.65
CA LYS A 342 13.23 3.00 14.28
C LYS A 342 14.74 2.79 14.19
N GLY A 343 15.42 2.46 15.29
CA GLY A 343 16.88 2.25 15.29
C GLY A 343 17.69 3.49 14.87
N LYS A 344 17.18 4.70 15.14
CA LYS A 344 17.80 5.97 14.74
C LYS A 344 18.88 6.46 15.71
N ILE A 345 18.98 5.85 16.89
CA ILE A 345 19.94 6.23 17.92
C ILE A 345 21.27 5.52 17.63
N VAL A 346 22.35 6.29 17.49
CA VAL A 346 23.70 5.74 17.36
C VAL A 346 24.14 5.18 18.71
N MET A 347 24.19 3.85 18.81
CA MET A 347 24.69 3.15 19.99
C MET A 347 26.22 3.03 19.91
N GLN A 348 26.90 3.18 21.05
CA GLN A 348 28.32 2.85 21.14
C GLN A 348 28.47 1.34 20.90
N LYS A 349 29.25 0.97 19.87
CA LYS A 349 29.58 -0.41 19.55
C LYS A 349 30.74 -0.91 20.41
#